data_AF-A0A318HYJ3-F1
#
_entry.id   AF-A0A318HYJ3-F1
#
_cell.length_a   1.000
_cell.length_b   1.000
_cell.length_c   1.000
_cell.angle_alpha   90.00
_cell.angle_beta   90.00
_cell.angle_gamma   90.00
#
_symmetry.space_group_name_H-M   'P 1'
#
loop_
_entity.id
_entity.type
_entity.pdbx_description
1 polymer ?
#
loop_
_entity_poly.entity_id
_entity_poly.type
_entity_poly.pdbx_seq_one_letter_code
_entity_poly.pdbx_strand_id
1 'polypeptide(L)'
;MKEQIIELLKQGRKLEAVATAHRLGVGTLEQAKRYVDAVESETMNSNCPNDNDQVARSWTVRYDGDKPVSITLRDHRGERLVVEGSAEWHSILAQDGLLRAAIQGKKGANADSWNNHEDEKSNTRGFWTRKYKDRTLKEIVLALLLIVSVFGTLFFLFRSGAYGYWGLVQQLGYAAFCFFTAFVLFRVALKEKDKFYWRILRALVGIGASVYACYISVNLVRDVFIDDVKVYEGKIGLSTSTSRKRTNYYIYWKRENGSTKEEHNITRALYYDLQPYQYARVVYWPNTGVVKSVQPQFACP
;
A
#
# COMPACT_ATOMS: atom_id res chain seq x y z
N MET A 1 18.88 46.89 11.12
CA MET A 1 18.48 45.50 10.76
C MET A 1 17.23 45.48 9.89
N LYS A 2 16.08 45.97 10.39
CA LYS A 2 14.80 46.00 9.65
C LYS A 2 14.88 46.83 8.35
N GLU A 3 15.53 47.99 8.36
CA GLU A 3 15.64 48.86 7.17
C GLU A 3 16.43 48.24 6.00
N GLN A 4 17.54 47.55 6.27
CA GLN A 4 18.32 46.84 5.24
C GLN A 4 17.54 45.68 4.62
N ILE A 5 16.75 44.97 5.44
CA ILE A 5 15.85 43.90 4.97
C ILE A 5 14.73 44.48 4.10
N ILE A 6 14.18 45.64 4.47
CA ILE A 6 13.15 46.34 3.70
C ILE A 6 13.68 46.81 2.34
N GLU A 7 14.92 47.32 2.29
CA GLU A 7 15.54 47.77 1.04
C GLU A 7 15.81 46.59 0.08
N LEU A 8 16.29 45.46 0.59
CA LEU A 8 16.47 44.23 -0.19
C LEU A 8 15.13 43.63 -0.67
N LEU A 9 14.07 43.74 0.13
CA LEU A 9 12.72 43.33 -0.25
C LEU A 9 12.14 44.23 -1.35
N LYS A 10 12.33 45.56 -1.27
CA LYS A 10 11.93 46.51 -2.33
C LYS A 10 12.62 46.23 -3.68
N GLN A 11 13.83 45.68 -3.64
CA GLN A 11 14.59 45.25 -4.83
C GLN A 11 14.20 43.84 -5.34
N GLY A 12 13.24 43.16 -4.70
CA GLY A 12 12.80 41.81 -5.08
C GLY A 12 13.77 40.68 -4.69
N ARG A 13 14.80 40.98 -3.89
CA ARG A 13 15.89 40.05 -3.52
C ARG A 13 15.61 39.36 -2.19
N LYS A 14 14.49 38.64 -2.11
CA LYS A 14 13.98 38.00 -0.89
C LYS A 14 14.94 36.98 -0.27
N LEU A 15 15.69 36.24 -1.09
CA LEU A 15 16.66 35.24 -0.60
C LEU A 15 17.84 35.89 0.13
N GLU A 16 18.29 37.06 -0.32
CA GLU A 16 19.38 37.79 0.31
C GLU A 16 18.93 38.51 1.58
N ALA A 17 17.67 38.93 1.63
CA ALA A 17 17.06 39.45 2.85
C ALA A 17 17.03 38.39 3.97
N VAL A 18 16.69 37.14 3.64
CA VAL A 18 16.71 36.00 4.59
C VAL A 18 18.12 35.65 5.04
N ALA A 19 19.09 35.62 4.12
CA ALA A 19 20.49 35.37 4.45
C ALA A 19 21.07 36.47 5.36
N THR A 20 20.69 37.72 5.11
CA THR A 20 21.10 38.88 5.92
C THR A 20 20.46 38.84 7.32
N ALA A 21 19.17 38.47 7.42
CA ALA A 21 18.49 38.29 8.70
C ALA A 21 19.12 37.16 9.54
N HIS A 22 19.53 36.05 8.90
CA HIS A 22 20.24 34.96 9.57
C HIS A 22 21.64 35.40 10.04
N ARG A 23 22.39 36.13 9.20
CA ARG A 23 23.72 36.64 9.55
C ARG A 23 23.68 37.68 10.67
N LEU A 24 22.58 38.42 10.80
CA LEU A 24 22.36 39.41 11.85
C LEU A 24 21.76 38.83 13.14
N GLY A 25 21.67 37.49 13.24
CA GLY A 25 21.42 36.80 14.50
C GLY A 25 19.94 36.50 14.82
N VAL A 26 19.04 36.49 13.83
CA VAL A 26 17.60 36.15 14.00
C VAL A 26 17.36 34.65 14.27
N GLY A 27 18.37 33.94 14.81
CA GLY A 27 18.32 32.53 15.13
C GLY A 27 18.43 31.63 13.89
N THR A 28 17.69 30.53 13.89
CA THR A 28 17.72 29.53 12.82
C THR A 28 17.20 30.08 11.48
N LEU A 29 17.61 29.46 10.37
CA LEU A 29 17.22 29.89 9.01
C LEU A 29 15.69 29.99 8.83
N GLU A 30 14.93 29.13 9.51
CA GLU A 30 13.47 29.14 9.48
C GLU A 30 12.88 30.35 10.25
N GLN A 31 13.50 30.74 11.36
CA GLN A 31 13.11 31.95 12.11
C GLN A 31 13.44 33.23 11.33
N ALA A 32 14.61 33.27 10.67
CA ALA A 32 14.97 34.36 9.77
C ALA A 32 13.99 34.50 8.59
N LYS A 33 13.52 33.39 8.02
CA LYS A 33 12.49 33.39 6.98
C LYS A 33 11.16 33.96 7.48
N ARG A 34 10.67 33.49 8.64
CA ARG A 34 9.41 33.98 9.23
C ARG A 34 9.49 35.47 9.57
N TYR A 35 10.65 35.94 10.03
CA TYR A 35 10.88 37.36 10.30
C TYR A 35 10.81 38.21 9.02
N VAL A 36 11.44 37.77 7.93
CA VAL A 36 11.39 38.47 6.63
C VAL A 36 9.97 38.48 6.05
N ASP A 37 9.24 37.36 6.14
CA ASP A 37 7.85 37.27 5.69
C ASP A 37 6.93 38.22 6.49
N ALA A 38 7.16 38.38 7.81
CA ALA A 38 6.42 39.33 8.65
C ALA A 38 6.74 40.78 8.25
N VAL A 39 8.02 41.11 8.01
CA VAL A 39 8.45 42.46 7.58
C VAL A 39 7.92 42.81 6.19
N GLU A 40 7.86 41.86 5.26
CA GLU A 40 7.25 42.03 3.93
C GLU A 40 5.75 42.33 4.06
N SER A 41 5.04 41.61 4.94
CA SER A 41 3.61 41.84 5.17
C SER A 41 3.33 43.21 5.81
N GLU A 42 4.18 43.68 6.72
CA GLU A 42 4.05 45.01 7.34
C GLU A 42 4.39 46.13 6.37
N THR A 43 5.38 45.94 5.49
CA THR A 43 5.80 46.98 4.53
C THR A 43 4.94 47.06 3.28
N MET A 44 4.38 45.95 2.81
CA MET A 44 3.44 45.95 1.69
C MET A 44 2.03 46.39 2.10
N ASN A 45 1.63 46.24 3.38
CA ASN A 45 0.34 46.75 3.86
C ASN A 45 0.38 48.24 4.25
N SER A 46 1.55 48.85 4.45
CA SER A 46 1.64 50.23 4.94
C SER A 46 2.01 51.27 3.88
N ASN A 47 2.10 50.89 2.60
CA ASN A 47 2.30 51.79 1.46
C ASN A 47 1.21 51.58 0.39
N CYS A 48 -0.05 51.83 0.76
CA CYS A 48 -1.10 52.10 -0.23
C CYS A 48 -1.47 53.59 -0.14
N PRO A 49 -1.13 54.42 -1.15
CA PRO A 49 -1.78 55.70 -1.32
C PRO A 49 -3.25 55.44 -1.65
N ASN A 50 -4.11 56.14 -0.91
CA ASN A 50 -5.55 56.36 -1.06
C ASN A 50 -6.28 55.64 -2.22
N ASP A 51 -7.24 54.82 -1.81
CA ASP A 51 -8.07 53.91 -2.60
C ASP A 51 -9.29 54.63 -3.23
N ASN A 52 -9.07 55.65 -4.06
CA ASN A 52 -10.14 56.29 -4.85
C ASN A 52 -9.57 56.84 -6.16
N ASP A 53 -9.58 56.02 -7.23
CA ASP A 53 -9.76 56.43 -8.65
C ASP A 53 -9.28 55.41 -9.71
N GLN A 54 -8.85 54.19 -9.34
CA GLN A 54 -8.67 53.13 -10.34
C GLN A 54 -9.97 52.35 -10.53
N VAL A 55 -10.68 52.64 -11.63
CA VAL A 55 -11.82 51.83 -12.08
C VAL A 55 -11.34 50.40 -12.35
N ALA A 56 -11.50 49.52 -11.36
CA ALA A 56 -11.19 48.11 -11.47
C ALA A 56 -12.05 47.50 -12.60
N ARG A 57 -11.38 47.08 -13.67
CA ARG A 57 -12.01 46.38 -14.79
C ARG A 57 -12.64 45.10 -14.24
N SER A 58 -13.97 45.06 -14.19
CA SER A 58 -14.74 43.91 -13.71
C SER A 58 -15.71 43.46 -14.79
N TRP A 59 -16.07 42.18 -14.80
CA TRP A 59 -16.99 41.63 -15.79
C TRP A 59 -17.94 40.62 -15.16
N THR A 60 -19.12 40.51 -15.74
CA THR A 60 -20.12 39.51 -15.38
C THR A 60 -20.48 38.72 -16.63
N VAL A 61 -20.30 37.39 -16.58
CA VAL A 61 -20.65 36.49 -17.68
C VAL A 61 -21.92 35.72 -17.32
N ARG A 62 -22.95 35.82 -18.15
CA ARG A 62 -24.16 34.99 -18.06
C ARG A 62 -24.02 33.78 -18.98
N TYR A 63 -24.41 32.62 -18.45
CA TYR A 63 -24.35 31.34 -19.14
C TYR A 63 -25.75 30.75 -19.27
N ASP A 64 -26.04 30.12 -20.41
CA ASP A 64 -27.17 29.21 -20.61
C ASP A 64 -26.60 27.80 -20.81
N GLY A 65 -26.68 26.99 -19.75
CA GLY A 65 -25.92 25.75 -19.64
C GLY A 65 -24.40 26.00 -19.71
N ASP A 66 -23.73 25.33 -20.65
CA ASP A 66 -22.29 25.44 -20.89
C ASP A 66 -21.91 26.54 -21.91
N LYS A 67 -22.89 27.30 -22.43
CA LYS A 67 -22.64 28.35 -23.43
C LYS A 67 -22.73 29.74 -22.80
N PRO A 68 -21.71 30.62 -22.97
CA PRO A 68 -21.81 32.01 -22.54
C PRO A 68 -22.75 32.78 -23.48
N VAL A 69 -23.76 33.45 -22.92
CA VAL A 69 -24.82 34.14 -23.67
C VAL A 69 -24.62 35.66 -23.65
N SER A 70 -24.06 36.22 -22.58
CA SER A 70 -23.76 37.66 -22.54
C SER A 70 -22.62 37.97 -21.56
N ILE A 71 -21.72 38.86 -21.94
CA ILE A 71 -20.67 39.40 -21.07
C ILE A 71 -20.92 40.90 -20.89
N THR A 72 -21.13 41.31 -19.65
CA THR A 72 -21.16 42.74 -19.27
C THR A 72 -19.79 43.11 -18.73
N LEU A 73 -19.12 44.06 -19.38
CA LEU A 73 -17.84 44.60 -18.94
C LEU A 73 -18.06 45.97 -18.29
N ARG A 74 -17.49 46.17 -17.11
CA ARG A 74 -17.42 47.45 -16.42
C ARG A 74 -15.98 47.93 -16.42
N ASP A 75 -15.73 49.03 -17.11
CA ASP A 75 -14.44 49.69 -17.19
C ASP A 75 -14.59 51.21 -17.02
N HIS A 76 -13.52 51.95 -17.24
CA HIS A 76 -13.48 53.42 -17.16
C HIS A 76 -14.44 54.14 -18.13
N ARG A 77 -15.05 53.42 -19.09
CA ARG A 77 -16.03 53.93 -20.05
C ARG A 77 -17.48 53.58 -19.67
N GLY A 78 -17.69 52.98 -18.50
CA GLY A 78 -19.00 52.57 -18.00
C GLY A 78 -19.27 51.08 -18.21
N GLU A 79 -20.54 50.68 -18.02
CA GLU A 79 -20.99 49.31 -18.24
C GLU A 79 -21.40 49.14 -19.70
N ARG A 80 -20.77 48.18 -20.40
CA ARG A 80 -21.09 47.85 -21.79
C ARG A 80 -21.22 46.35 -22.01
N LEU A 81 -22.04 45.96 -22.97
CA LEU A 81 -22.10 44.58 -23.46
C LEU A 81 -20.95 44.33 -24.42
N VAL A 82 -20.23 43.23 -24.22
CA VAL A 82 -19.15 42.80 -25.10
C VAL A 82 -19.76 42.06 -26.28
N VAL A 83 -19.31 42.38 -27.50
CA VAL A 83 -19.79 41.73 -28.73
C VAL A 83 -19.35 40.27 -28.76
N GLU A 84 -20.30 39.37 -29.00
CA GLU A 84 -20.07 37.93 -29.10
C GLU A 84 -19.06 37.61 -30.22
N GLY A 85 -18.06 36.77 -29.93
CA GLY A 85 -17.01 36.39 -30.90
C GLY A 85 -15.90 37.42 -31.11
N SER A 86 -15.92 38.55 -30.40
CA SER A 86 -14.81 39.52 -30.42
C SER A 86 -13.57 39.00 -29.69
N ALA A 87 -12.40 39.56 -29.97
CA ALA A 87 -11.17 39.23 -29.24
C ALA A 87 -11.30 39.51 -27.73
N GLU A 88 -12.02 40.58 -27.36
CA GLU A 88 -12.32 40.90 -25.96
C GLU A 88 -13.20 39.83 -25.31
N TRP A 89 -14.21 39.32 -26.03
CA TRP A 89 -15.06 38.22 -25.56
C TRP A 89 -14.26 36.95 -25.23
N HIS A 90 -13.38 36.52 -26.14
CA HIS A 90 -12.55 35.34 -25.93
C HIS A 90 -11.53 35.52 -24.79
N SER A 91 -10.94 36.71 -24.65
CA SER A 91 -10.01 37.01 -23.56
C SER A 91 -10.67 36.94 -22.17
N ILE A 92 -11.90 37.46 -22.05
CA ILE A 92 -12.66 37.44 -20.79
C ILE A 92 -13.06 36.01 -20.42
N LEU A 93 -13.48 35.19 -21.37
CA LEU A 93 -13.82 33.78 -21.11
C LEU A 93 -12.59 32.95 -20.70
N ALA A 94 -11.42 33.21 -21.30
CA ALA A 94 -10.19 32.54 -20.89
C ALA A 94 -9.81 32.89 -19.45
N GLN A 95 -9.97 34.17 -19.07
CA GLN A 95 -9.68 34.64 -17.73
C GLN A 95 -10.72 34.14 -16.70
N ASP A 96 -12.01 34.08 -17.06
CA ASP A 96 -13.06 33.48 -16.23
C ASP A 96 -12.82 31.98 -15.98
N GLY A 97 -12.39 31.25 -17.02
CA GLY A 97 -12.01 29.84 -16.91
C GLY A 97 -10.85 29.60 -15.95
N LEU A 98 -9.81 30.44 -16.01
CA LEU A 98 -8.69 30.38 -15.06
C LEU A 98 -9.12 30.74 -13.62
N LEU A 99 -10.01 31.72 -13.46
CA LEU A 99 -10.53 32.12 -12.15
C LEU A 99 -11.36 31.00 -11.52
N ARG A 100 -12.24 30.34 -12.30
CA ARG A 100 -13.02 29.18 -11.86
C ARG A 100 -12.13 28.01 -11.46
N ALA A 101 -11.07 27.73 -12.24
CA ALA A 101 -10.10 26.70 -11.92
C ALA A 101 -9.32 27.02 -10.64
N ALA A 102 -8.96 28.28 -10.39
CA ALA A 102 -8.29 28.72 -9.17
C ALA A 102 -9.21 28.62 -7.94
N ILE A 103 -10.50 28.96 -8.08
CA ILE A 103 -11.51 28.82 -7.01
C ILE A 103 -11.76 27.34 -6.68
N GLN A 104 -11.87 26.47 -7.70
CA GLN A 104 -11.97 25.02 -7.48
C GLN A 104 -10.70 24.43 -6.86
N GLY A 105 -9.52 24.90 -7.27
CA GLY A 105 -8.23 24.51 -6.68
C GLY A 105 -8.06 24.94 -5.22
N LYS A 106 -8.63 26.09 -4.82
CA LYS A 106 -8.64 26.56 -3.42
C LYS A 106 -9.66 25.84 -2.53
N LYS A 107 -10.76 25.33 -3.08
CA LYS A 107 -11.77 24.57 -2.32
C LYS A 107 -11.27 23.23 -1.77
N GLY A 108 -10.13 22.71 -2.26
CA GLY A 108 -9.54 21.45 -1.78
C GLY A 108 -8.61 21.58 -0.56
N ALA A 109 -8.32 22.79 -0.08
CA ALA A 109 -7.31 23.02 0.96
C ALA A 109 -7.87 23.42 2.35
N ASN A 110 -9.18 23.64 2.49
CA ASN A 110 -9.83 24.06 3.76
C ASN A 110 -11.22 23.42 3.91
N ALA A 111 -11.30 22.10 3.92
CA ALA A 111 -12.55 21.39 4.24
C ALA A 111 -12.29 20.04 4.90
N ASP A 112 -11.79 20.07 6.13
CA ASP A 112 -12.09 19.02 7.10
C ASP A 112 -13.37 19.45 7.84
N SER A 113 -14.49 18.76 7.56
CA SER A 113 -15.60 18.45 8.48
C SER A 113 -16.95 18.33 7.75
N TRP A 114 -17.45 17.09 7.71
CA TRP A 114 -18.86 16.68 7.72
C TRP A 114 -19.79 17.13 6.59
N ASN A 115 -19.96 16.27 5.57
CA ASN A 115 -21.14 15.40 5.49
C ASN A 115 -21.02 14.45 4.29
N ASN A 116 -21.18 13.15 4.56
CA ASN A 116 -21.55 12.17 3.55
C ASN A 116 -23.00 12.45 3.15
N HIS A 117 -23.26 12.67 1.86
CA HIS A 117 -24.31 11.95 1.14
C HIS A 117 -24.13 12.21 -0.36
N GLU A 118 -24.02 11.10 -1.10
CA GLU A 118 -24.52 10.85 -2.45
C GLU A 118 -24.50 12.02 -3.45
N ASP A 119 -23.69 11.88 -4.50
CA ASP A 119 -24.25 11.79 -5.84
C ASP A 119 -23.24 11.22 -6.83
N GLU A 120 -23.46 9.95 -7.16
CA GLU A 120 -22.90 9.25 -8.30
C GLU A 120 -23.61 9.76 -9.57
N LYS A 121 -22.98 10.70 -10.29
CA LYS A 121 -23.37 10.98 -11.68
C LYS A 121 -22.15 11.01 -12.60
N SER A 122 -22.12 9.98 -13.42
CA SER A 122 -21.38 9.80 -14.67
C SER A 122 -20.90 11.09 -15.33
N ASN A 123 -19.58 11.19 -15.54
CA ASN A 123 -19.07 11.81 -16.76
C ASN A 123 -17.83 11.07 -17.29
N THR A 124 -18.13 10.08 -18.12
CA THR A 124 -17.25 9.36 -19.04
C THR A 124 -16.75 10.29 -20.14
N ARG A 125 -15.79 11.18 -19.83
CA ARG A 125 -15.00 11.90 -20.85
C ARG A 125 -13.76 12.55 -20.24
N GLY A 126 -12.75 11.71 -19.98
CA GLY A 126 -11.44 12.15 -19.47
C GLY A 126 -10.52 10.99 -19.09
N PHE A 127 -10.68 9.84 -19.74
CA PHE A 127 -10.17 8.55 -19.25
C PHE A 127 -8.68 8.29 -19.51
N TRP A 128 -7.97 9.10 -20.32
CA TRP A 128 -6.68 8.66 -20.86
C TRP A 128 -5.40 9.43 -20.48
N THR A 129 -5.42 10.60 -19.84
CA THR A 129 -4.16 11.39 -19.73
C THR A 129 -3.71 11.83 -18.34
N ARG A 130 -4.43 11.51 -17.26
CA ARG A 130 -4.04 11.96 -15.90
C ARG A 130 -3.96 10.89 -14.82
N LYS A 131 -4.10 9.61 -15.19
CA LYS A 131 -4.40 8.52 -14.23
C LYS A 131 -3.26 7.53 -13.98
N TYR A 132 -2.00 7.94 -14.19
CA TYR A 132 -0.85 7.02 -14.07
C TYR A 132 0.09 7.28 -12.88
N LYS A 133 -0.11 8.34 -12.08
CA LYS A 133 0.81 8.63 -10.97
C LYS A 133 0.39 8.08 -9.60
N ASP A 134 -0.92 7.87 -9.36
CA ASP A 134 -1.45 7.42 -8.06
C ASP A 134 -2.15 6.05 -8.08
N ARG A 135 -2.37 5.47 -9.27
CA ARG A 135 -3.11 4.21 -9.45
C ARG A 135 -2.28 2.96 -9.18
N THR A 136 -0.96 3.06 -9.33
CA THR A 136 -0.06 1.89 -9.33
C THR A 136 -0.04 1.17 -7.99
N LEU A 137 0.02 1.88 -6.85
CA LEU A 137 0.20 1.17 -5.57
C LEU A 137 -1.07 0.42 -5.13
N LYS A 138 -2.26 1.00 -5.32
CA LYS A 138 -3.53 0.37 -4.93
C LYS A 138 -3.86 -0.81 -5.86
N GLU A 139 -3.63 -0.66 -7.16
CA GLU A 139 -3.87 -1.73 -8.15
C GLU A 139 -2.84 -2.86 -8.05
N ILE A 140 -1.55 -2.54 -7.77
CA ILE A 140 -0.54 -3.57 -7.47
C ILE A 140 -0.88 -4.33 -6.19
N VAL A 141 -1.29 -3.64 -5.12
CA VAL A 141 -1.70 -4.29 -3.86
C VAL A 141 -2.95 -5.14 -4.06
N LEU A 142 -3.92 -4.69 -4.86
CA LEU A 142 -5.13 -5.45 -5.17
C LEU A 142 -4.83 -6.67 -6.04
N ALA A 143 -4.00 -6.53 -7.08
CA ALA A 143 -3.55 -7.63 -7.92
C ALA A 143 -2.74 -8.66 -7.11
N LEU A 144 -1.91 -8.20 -6.17
CA LEU A 144 -1.17 -9.08 -5.25
C LEU A 144 -2.07 -9.76 -4.22
N LEU A 145 -3.07 -9.07 -3.68
CA LEU A 145 -4.08 -9.70 -2.82
C LEU A 145 -4.90 -10.73 -3.59
N LEU A 146 -5.19 -10.49 -4.86
CA LEU A 146 -5.81 -11.47 -5.75
C LEU A 146 -4.89 -12.66 -6.00
N ILE A 147 -3.61 -12.44 -6.29
CA ILE A 147 -2.63 -13.53 -6.46
C ILE A 147 -2.51 -14.33 -5.16
N VAL A 148 -2.41 -13.69 -4.00
CA VAL A 148 -2.36 -14.33 -2.69
C VAL A 148 -3.66 -15.06 -2.36
N SER A 149 -4.81 -14.50 -2.73
CA SER A 149 -6.11 -15.13 -2.52
C SER A 149 -6.27 -16.35 -3.43
N VAL A 150 -5.87 -16.25 -4.70
CA VAL A 150 -5.91 -17.33 -5.70
C VAL A 150 -4.87 -18.40 -5.37
N PHE A 151 -3.62 -18.05 -5.08
CA PHE A 151 -2.61 -19.02 -4.63
C PHE A 151 -2.98 -19.62 -3.27
N GLY A 152 -3.50 -18.83 -2.33
CA GLY A 152 -3.98 -19.30 -1.05
C GLY A 152 -5.15 -20.27 -1.18
N THR A 153 -6.11 -19.99 -2.07
CA THR A 153 -7.22 -20.91 -2.38
C THR A 153 -6.76 -22.14 -3.12
N LEU A 154 -5.86 -22.02 -4.11
CA LEU A 154 -5.24 -23.17 -4.77
C LEU A 154 -4.45 -24.02 -3.76
N PHE A 155 -3.70 -23.40 -2.86
CA PHE A 155 -2.96 -24.08 -1.79
C PHE A 155 -3.88 -24.76 -0.76
N PHE A 156 -5.05 -24.17 -0.50
CA PHE A 156 -6.09 -24.75 0.34
C PHE A 156 -6.86 -25.89 -0.34
N LEU A 157 -7.03 -25.83 -1.67
CA LEU A 157 -7.69 -26.84 -2.49
C LEU A 157 -6.76 -28.03 -2.78
N PHE A 158 -5.45 -27.82 -2.88
CA PHE A 158 -4.45 -28.85 -3.22
C PHE A 158 -3.64 -29.38 -2.00
N ARG A 159 -4.05 -29.09 -0.76
CA ARG A 159 -3.41 -29.66 0.46
C ARG A 159 -3.62 -31.16 0.62
N SER A 160 -4.32 -31.79 -0.33
CA SER A 160 -4.40 -33.24 -0.52
C SER A 160 -3.05 -33.90 -0.81
N GLY A 161 -1.99 -33.15 -1.12
CA GLY A 161 -0.67 -33.71 -1.42
C GLY A 161 0.37 -33.51 -0.32
N ALA A 162 0.03 -33.86 0.93
CA ALA A 162 0.98 -33.92 2.05
C ALA A 162 2.03 -35.06 1.91
N TYR A 163 2.17 -35.62 0.71
CA TYR A 163 2.91 -36.84 0.42
C TYR A 163 3.77 -36.64 -0.82
N GLY A 164 4.98 -37.20 -0.79
CA GLY A 164 5.98 -37.09 -1.84
C GLY A 164 6.48 -35.67 -2.04
N TYR A 165 7.05 -35.43 -3.23
CA TYR A 165 7.61 -34.12 -3.61
C TYR A 165 6.57 -33.00 -3.59
N TRP A 166 5.28 -33.30 -3.73
CA TRP A 166 4.23 -32.29 -3.62
C TRP A 166 4.16 -31.67 -2.22
N GLY A 167 4.44 -32.45 -1.18
CA GLY A 167 4.52 -31.95 0.20
C GLY A 167 5.65 -30.93 0.38
N LEU A 168 6.80 -31.16 -0.27
CA LEU A 168 7.93 -30.22 -0.28
C LEU A 168 7.61 -28.96 -1.07
N VAL A 169 7.04 -29.09 -2.28
CA VAL A 169 6.59 -27.95 -3.09
C VAL A 169 5.58 -27.10 -2.30
N GLN A 170 4.71 -27.76 -1.54
CA GLN A 170 3.76 -27.08 -0.66
C GLN A 170 4.48 -26.28 0.45
N GLN A 171 5.48 -26.86 1.12
CA GLN A 171 6.23 -26.13 2.14
C GLN A 171 7.03 -24.96 1.55
N LEU A 172 7.59 -25.11 0.35
CA LEU A 172 8.27 -24.04 -0.38
C LEU A 172 7.31 -22.88 -0.69
N GLY A 173 6.11 -23.20 -1.20
CA GLY A 173 5.08 -22.19 -1.46
C GLY A 173 4.64 -21.44 -0.19
N TYR A 174 4.55 -22.15 0.94
CA TYR A 174 4.24 -21.53 2.23
C TYR A 174 5.36 -20.61 2.74
N ALA A 175 6.62 -21.03 2.62
CA ALA A 175 7.77 -20.19 2.98
C ALA A 175 7.79 -18.90 2.14
N ALA A 176 7.58 -19.00 0.83
CA ALA A 176 7.49 -17.85 -0.07
C ALA A 176 6.35 -16.89 0.33
N PHE A 177 5.18 -17.44 0.70
CA PHE A 177 4.06 -16.65 1.19
C PHE A 177 4.38 -15.92 2.50
N CYS A 178 5.06 -16.58 3.45
CA CYS A 178 5.48 -15.96 4.70
C CYS A 178 6.48 -14.82 4.46
N PHE A 179 7.50 -15.02 3.61
CA PHE A 179 8.44 -13.96 3.23
C PHE A 179 7.74 -12.77 2.60
N PHE A 180 6.80 -13.03 1.69
CA PHE A 180 6.05 -11.97 1.03
C PHE A 180 5.19 -11.18 2.02
N THR A 181 4.49 -11.88 2.92
CA THR A 181 3.68 -11.23 3.96
C THR A 181 4.54 -10.37 4.88
N ALA A 182 5.70 -10.88 5.30
CA ALA A 182 6.67 -10.11 6.07
C ALA A 182 7.12 -8.86 5.32
N PHE A 183 7.46 -8.98 4.03
CA PHE A 183 7.87 -7.87 3.19
C PHE A 183 6.79 -6.78 3.09
N VAL A 184 5.53 -7.15 2.87
CA VAL A 184 4.41 -6.20 2.83
C VAL A 184 4.23 -5.50 4.18
N LEU A 185 4.27 -6.25 5.28
CA LEU A 185 4.15 -5.69 6.64
C LEU A 185 5.25 -4.69 6.94
N PHE A 186 6.50 -4.98 6.56
CA PHE A 186 7.60 -4.03 6.71
C PHE A 186 7.40 -2.77 5.86
N ARG A 187 7.01 -2.93 4.59
CA ARG A 187 6.74 -1.80 3.68
C ARG A 187 5.63 -0.89 4.19
N VAL A 188 4.62 -1.48 4.82
CA VAL A 188 3.51 -0.74 5.44
C VAL A 188 3.93 -0.11 6.76
N ALA A 189 4.72 -0.79 7.60
CA ALA A 189 5.23 -0.25 8.87
C ALA A 189 6.14 0.98 8.69
N LEU A 190 6.86 1.05 7.57
CA LEU A 190 7.72 2.18 7.21
C LEU A 190 6.96 3.42 6.71
N LYS A 191 5.66 3.31 6.39
CA LYS A 191 4.86 4.49 6.01
C LYS A 191 4.38 5.24 7.25
N GLU A 192 4.63 6.54 7.30
CA GLU A 192 4.26 7.44 8.40
C GLU A 192 2.77 7.76 8.51
N LYS A 193 1.91 7.06 7.77
CA LYS A 193 0.45 7.31 7.80
C LYS A 193 -0.24 6.78 9.07
N ASP A 194 0.40 5.88 9.81
CA ASP A 194 -0.20 5.19 10.95
C ASP A 194 0.42 5.58 12.30
N LYS A 195 -0.39 5.47 13.37
CA LYS A 195 0.05 5.70 14.76
C LYS A 195 1.27 4.83 15.10
N PHE A 196 2.23 5.40 15.83
CA PHE A 196 3.52 4.76 16.16
C PHE A 196 3.42 3.34 16.71
N TYR A 197 2.46 3.07 17.61
CA TYR A 197 2.22 1.73 18.17
C TYR A 197 1.89 0.68 17.09
N TRP A 198 1.04 1.01 16.12
CA TRP A 198 0.68 0.09 15.03
C TRP A 198 1.84 -0.18 14.08
N ARG A 199 2.78 0.77 13.95
CA ARG A 199 4.00 0.58 13.16
C ARG A 199 4.93 -0.43 13.83
N ILE A 200 5.15 -0.31 15.15
CA ILE A 200 5.96 -1.25 15.92
C ILE A 200 5.35 -2.66 15.87
N LEU A 201 4.04 -2.77 16.10
CA LEU A 201 3.37 -4.07 16.08
C LEU A 201 3.55 -4.77 14.72
N ARG A 202 3.35 -4.06 13.61
CA ARG A 202 3.54 -4.61 12.26
C ARG A 202 5.00 -5.00 11.99
N ALA A 203 5.96 -4.22 12.49
CA ALA A 203 7.37 -4.56 12.39
C ALA A 203 7.70 -5.85 13.18
N LEU A 204 7.20 -5.99 14.41
CA LEU A 204 7.39 -7.21 15.22
C LEU A 204 6.79 -8.44 14.56
N VAL A 205 5.58 -8.33 14.01
CA VAL A 205 4.93 -9.42 13.26
C VAL A 205 5.73 -9.76 12.00
N GLY A 206 6.26 -8.75 11.29
CA GLY A 206 7.12 -8.95 10.12
C GLY A 206 8.42 -9.68 10.48
N ILE A 207 9.06 -9.34 11.60
CA ILE A 207 10.26 -10.03 12.10
C ILE A 207 9.92 -11.49 12.43
N GLY A 208 8.85 -11.74 13.19
CA GLY A 208 8.43 -13.10 13.55
C GLY A 208 8.14 -13.96 12.32
N ALA A 209 7.42 -13.41 11.33
CA ALA A 209 7.16 -14.08 10.07
C ALA A 209 8.45 -14.39 9.28
N SER A 210 9.43 -13.49 9.32
CA SER A 210 10.73 -13.70 8.66
C SER A 210 11.54 -14.81 9.32
N VAL A 211 11.63 -14.83 10.66
CA VAL A 211 12.32 -15.90 11.40
C VAL A 211 11.70 -17.26 11.10
N TYR A 212 10.37 -17.32 11.10
CA TYR A 212 9.65 -18.55 10.80
C TYR A 212 9.83 -19.01 9.35
N ALA A 213 9.81 -18.08 8.39
CA ALA A 213 10.08 -18.39 6.98
C ALA A 213 11.52 -18.90 6.78
N CYS A 214 12.51 -18.30 7.44
CA CYS A 214 13.89 -18.78 7.44
C CYS A 214 14.00 -20.20 8.02
N TYR A 215 13.34 -20.48 9.15
CA TYR A 215 13.33 -21.81 9.76
C TYR A 215 12.82 -22.88 8.78
N ILE A 216 11.67 -22.65 8.14
CA ILE A 216 11.10 -23.59 7.16
C ILE A 216 12.04 -23.75 5.96
N SER A 217 12.59 -22.64 5.45
CA SER A 217 13.45 -22.66 4.27
C SER A 217 14.74 -23.42 4.51
N VAL A 218 15.35 -23.27 5.70
CA VAL A 218 16.55 -24.04 6.07
C VAL A 218 16.26 -25.54 6.12
N ASN A 219 15.15 -25.94 6.75
CA ASN A 219 14.75 -27.35 6.80
C ASN A 219 14.48 -27.92 5.40
N LEU A 220 13.82 -27.14 4.55
CA LEU A 220 13.52 -27.53 3.18
C LEU A 220 14.79 -27.65 2.32
N VAL A 221 15.74 -26.72 2.47
CA VAL A 221 17.03 -26.78 1.78
C VAL A 221 17.82 -28.03 2.22
N ARG A 222 17.83 -28.34 3.52
CA ARG A 222 18.47 -29.57 4.02
C ARG A 222 17.87 -30.81 3.37
N ASP A 223 16.55 -30.90 3.33
CA ASP A 223 15.88 -32.08 2.79
C ASP A 223 15.95 -32.19 1.26
N VAL A 224 15.98 -31.06 0.53
CA VAL A 224 16.04 -31.06 -0.94
C VAL A 224 17.46 -31.24 -1.47
N PHE A 225 18.45 -30.60 -0.85
CA PHE A 225 19.81 -30.55 -1.39
C PHE A 225 20.80 -31.50 -0.71
N ILE A 226 20.55 -31.89 0.55
CA ILE A 226 21.42 -32.82 1.28
C ILE A 226 20.87 -34.27 1.17
N ASP A 227 19.64 -34.44 0.67
CA ASP A 227 18.93 -35.73 0.50
C ASP A 227 19.05 -36.64 1.73
N ASP A 228 18.91 -36.05 2.92
CA ASP A 228 18.98 -36.74 4.22
C ASP A 228 17.69 -37.54 4.49
N VAL A 229 17.35 -38.44 3.57
CA VAL A 229 16.13 -39.24 3.64
C VAL A 229 16.31 -40.36 4.65
N LYS A 230 15.36 -40.48 5.60
CA LYS A 230 15.32 -41.57 6.57
C LYS A 230 14.32 -42.64 6.16
N VAL A 231 14.67 -43.89 6.50
CA VAL A 231 13.83 -45.05 6.28
C VAL A 231 13.46 -45.63 7.64
N TYR A 232 12.16 -45.75 7.88
CA TYR A 232 11.60 -46.47 9.02
C TYR A 232 10.99 -47.77 8.54
N GLU A 233 11.32 -48.89 9.19
CA GLU A 233 10.73 -50.20 8.93
C GLU A 233 10.21 -50.75 10.26
N GLY A 234 8.90 -50.96 10.35
CA GLY A 234 8.33 -51.49 11.58
C GLY A 234 6.82 -51.31 11.69
N LYS A 235 6.34 -51.47 12.93
CA LYS A 235 4.92 -51.39 13.25
C LYS A 235 4.43 -49.95 13.16
N ILE A 236 3.46 -49.73 12.29
CA ILE A 236 2.83 -48.42 12.09
C ILE A 236 1.48 -48.35 12.81
N GLY A 237 1.10 -47.13 13.15
CA GLY A 237 -0.24 -46.78 13.60
C GLY A 237 -0.84 -45.72 12.69
N LEU A 238 -2.16 -45.74 12.58
CA LEU A 238 -2.92 -44.75 11.83
C LEU A 238 -3.78 -43.97 12.81
N SER A 239 -3.83 -42.64 12.66
CA SER A 239 -4.72 -41.79 13.43
C SER A 239 -5.42 -40.77 12.55
N THR A 240 -6.58 -40.32 13.01
CA THR A 240 -7.36 -39.28 12.35
C THR A 240 -7.65 -38.18 13.35
N SER A 241 -7.44 -36.94 12.94
CA SER A 241 -7.88 -35.77 13.69
C SER A 241 -9.03 -35.11 12.94
N THR A 242 -10.22 -35.13 13.53
CA THR A 242 -11.42 -34.51 12.96
C THR A 242 -11.74 -33.22 13.70
N SER A 243 -11.80 -32.11 12.97
CA SER A 243 -12.36 -30.84 13.41
C SER A 243 -13.71 -30.60 12.72
N ARG A 244 -14.47 -29.60 13.21
CA ARG A 244 -15.80 -29.20 12.71
C ARG A 244 -15.92 -29.05 11.18
N LYS A 245 -14.81 -28.88 10.46
CA LYS A 245 -14.81 -28.71 9.00
C LYS A 245 -13.91 -29.68 8.25
N ARG A 246 -13.08 -30.50 8.92
CA ARG A 246 -12.01 -31.27 8.26
C ARG A 246 -11.58 -32.50 9.04
N THR A 247 -11.19 -33.54 8.32
CA THR A 247 -10.48 -34.71 8.84
C THR A 247 -9.09 -34.76 8.25
N ASN A 248 -8.07 -34.72 9.11
CA ASN A 248 -6.68 -34.95 8.75
C ASN A 248 -6.30 -36.39 9.09
N TYR A 249 -5.48 -36.99 8.24
CA TYR A 249 -5.05 -38.37 8.34
C TYR A 249 -3.55 -38.40 8.64
N TYR A 250 -3.16 -39.23 9.59
CA TYR A 250 -1.78 -39.34 10.05
C TYR A 250 -1.33 -40.79 10.07
N ILE A 251 -0.06 -40.98 9.72
CA ILE A 251 0.69 -42.19 10.02
C ILE A 251 1.61 -41.87 11.19
N TYR A 252 1.74 -42.79 12.13
CA TYR A 252 2.67 -42.63 13.24
C TYR A 252 3.40 -43.92 13.56
N TRP A 253 4.59 -43.78 14.11
CA TRP A 253 5.36 -44.89 14.68
C TRP A 253 6.02 -44.46 15.98
N LYS A 254 6.44 -45.44 16.78
CA LYS A 254 7.23 -45.17 17.98
C LYS A 254 8.66 -44.86 17.56
N ARG A 255 9.19 -43.73 18.05
CA ARG A 255 10.62 -43.43 17.92
C ARG A 255 11.43 -44.47 18.72
N GLU A 256 12.67 -44.74 18.30
CA GLU A 256 13.58 -45.69 18.97
C GLU A 256 13.72 -45.43 20.48
N ASN A 257 13.61 -44.17 20.90
CA ASN A 257 13.71 -43.76 22.31
C ASN A 257 12.41 -43.95 23.13
N GLY A 258 11.39 -44.60 22.56
CA GLY A 258 10.23 -45.17 23.25
C GLY A 258 9.16 -44.22 23.80
N SER A 259 9.49 -42.94 24.04
CA SER A 259 8.60 -41.99 24.73
C SER A 259 7.77 -41.09 23.80
N THR A 260 8.22 -40.87 22.57
CA THR A 260 7.56 -39.94 21.62
C THR A 260 7.13 -40.67 20.36
N LYS A 261 5.89 -40.41 19.93
CA LYS A 261 5.37 -40.87 18.64
C LYS A 261 5.82 -39.88 17.57
N GLU A 262 6.30 -40.40 16.45
CA GLU A 262 6.59 -39.61 15.27
C GLU A 262 5.35 -39.63 14.40
N GLU A 263 4.68 -38.49 14.24
CA GLU A 263 3.43 -38.38 13.50
C GLU A 263 3.64 -37.58 12.22
N HIS A 264 3.17 -38.13 11.10
CA HIS A 264 3.31 -37.52 9.79
C HIS A 264 1.96 -37.46 9.09
N ASN A 265 1.67 -36.32 8.44
CA ASN A 265 0.46 -36.18 7.65
C ASN A 265 0.52 -37.07 6.41
N ILE A 266 -0.58 -37.77 6.12
CA ILE A 266 -0.74 -38.55 4.90
C ILE A 266 -2.02 -38.19 4.17
N THR A 267 -2.12 -38.63 2.92
CA THR A 267 -3.32 -38.44 2.11
C THR A 267 -4.42 -39.38 2.57
N ARG A 268 -5.68 -38.99 2.32
CA ARG A 268 -6.85 -39.83 2.59
C ARG A 268 -6.76 -41.19 1.88
N ALA A 269 -6.35 -41.19 0.61
CA ALA A 269 -6.22 -42.41 -0.18
C ALA A 269 -5.21 -43.37 0.46
N LEU A 270 -4.01 -42.85 0.77
CA LEU A 270 -2.97 -43.65 1.41
C LEU A 270 -3.39 -44.18 2.79
N TYR A 271 -4.18 -43.40 3.54
CA TYR A 271 -4.72 -43.87 4.82
C TYR A 271 -5.59 -45.11 4.66
N TYR A 272 -6.53 -45.12 3.71
CA TYR A 272 -7.37 -46.30 3.47
C TYR A 272 -6.59 -47.48 2.89
N ASP A 273 -5.60 -47.22 2.04
CA ASP A 273 -4.72 -48.26 1.49
C ASP A 273 -3.88 -48.92 2.59
N LEU A 274 -3.51 -48.18 3.64
CA LEU A 274 -2.71 -48.68 4.76
C LEU A 274 -3.54 -49.33 5.88
N GLN A 275 -4.86 -49.15 5.93
CA GLN A 275 -5.72 -49.75 6.97
C GLN A 275 -5.53 -51.26 7.18
N PRO A 276 -5.36 -52.10 6.15
CA PRO A 276 -5.18 -53.54 6.35
C PRO A 276 -3.78 -53.93 6.81
N TYR A 277 -2.80 -53.02 6.80
CA TYR A 277 -1.40 -53.30 7.10
C TYR A 277 -1.01 -52.82 8.50
N GLN A 278 -0.34 -53.69 9.27
CA GLN A 278 0.22 -53.34 10.58
C GLN A 278 1.70 -52.92 10.50
N TYR A 279 2.38 -53.27 9.41
CA TYR A 279 3.78 -52.98 9.17
C TYR A 279 3.93 -52.21 7.87
N ALA A 280 4.85 -51.25 7.84
CA ALA A 280 5.20 -50.57 6.61
C ALA A 280 6.65 -50.10 6.65
N ARG A 281 7.22 -50.01 5.46
CA ARG A 281 8.46 -49.28 5.20
C ARG A 281 8.11 -47.86 4.80
N VAL A 282 8.46 -46.90 5.64
CA VAL A 282 8.19 -45.48 5.44
C VAL A 282 9.49 -44.76 5.13
N VAL A 283 9.54 -44.11 3.98
CA VAL A 283 10.65 -43.25 3.56
C VAL A 283 10.18 -41.81 3.75
N TYR A 284 10.91 -41.01 4.52
CA TYR A 284 10.50 -39.65 4.85
C TYR A 284 11.69 -38.70 4.98
N TRP A 285 11.39 -37.42 4.83
CA TRP A 285 12.35 -36.35 5.04
C TRP A 285 12.28 -35.87 6.50
N PRO A 286 13.37 -35.95 7.27
CA PRO A 286 13.36 -35.76 8.72
C PRO A 286 13.20 -34.30 9.14
N ASN A 287 13.72 -33.32 8.36
CA ASN A 287 13.69 -31.92 8.76
C ASN A 287 12.34 -31.25 8.46
N THR A 288 11.68 -31.67 7.38
CA THR A 288 10.37 -31.19 6.91
C THR A 288 9.22 -32.04 7.41
N GLY A 289 9.50 -33.27 7.84
CA GLY A 289 8.50 -34.24 8.30
C GLY A 289 7.57 -34.72 7.18
N VAL A 290 7.94 -34.56 5.92
CA VAL A 290 7.12 -34.99 4.78
C VAL A 290 7.43 -36.46 4.46
N VAL A 291 6.38 -37.26 4.28
CA VAL A 291 6.54 -38.67 3.87
C VAL A 291 6.78 -38.71 2.36
N LYS A 292 7.90 -39.30 1.94
CA LYS A 292 8.29 -39.46 0.54
C LYS A 292 7.59 -40.64 -0.10
N SER A 293 7.65 -41.81 0.54
CA SER A 293 6.95 -43.01 0.09
C SER A 293 6.60 -43.95 1.23
N VAL A 294 5.47 -44.66 1.13
CA VAL A 294 5.12 -45.76 2.03
C VAL A 294 4.96 -47.05 1.23
N GLN A 295 5.64 -48.10 1.66
CA GLN A 295 5.47 -49.46 1.15
C GLN A 295 4.83 -50.30 2.25
N PRO A 296 3.55 -50.69 2.11
CA PRO A 296 2.92 -51.57 3.07
C PRO A 296 3.59 -52.94 3.08
N GLN A 297 3.71 -53.54 4.26
CA GLN A 297 4.25 -54.88 4.44
C GLN A 297 3.23 -55.72 5.21
N PHE A 298 2.91 -56.90 4.68
CA PHE A 298 2.29 -57.92 5.51
C PHE A 298 3.32 -58.36 6.55
N ALA A 299 2.89 -58.59 7.79
CA ALA A 299 3.77 -59.06 8.84
C ALA A 299 4.58 -60.26 8.31
N CYS A 300 5.91 -60.11 8.18
CA CYS A 300 6.74 -61.29 8.01
C CYS A 300 6.66 -62.09 9.32
N PRO A 301 6.33 -63.39 9.26
CA PRO A 301 6.44 -64.29 10.41
C PRO A 301 7.88 -64.38 10.92
#